data_AF-A0A096NDB2-F1
#
_entry.id   AF-A0A096NDB2-F1
#
_cell.length_a   1.000
_cell.length_b   1.000
_cell.length_c   1.000
_cell.angle_alpha   90.00
_cell.angle_beta   90.00
_cell.angle_gamma   90.00
#
_symmetry.space_group_name_H-M   'P 1'
#
loop_
_entity.id
_entity.type
_entity.pdbx_description
1 polymer ?
#
loop_
_entity_poly.entity_id
_entity_poly.type
_entity_poly.pdbx_seq_one_letter_code
_entity_poly.pdbx_strand_id
1 'polypeptide(L)'
;MAGRLLGRALAAVSLSVALASVTVKSPGCRGIPAFRNSFSSCWFHLNTNVMSGSNGSKENSHNKARTSPYPGSKVERSQVPNEKVGWLVEWQDYNPVEYTAVSVLAGPRWADPQIRNPAGRTGLVGRGLLGRWGPNHAADPIITRWKKDSSGNKIMHPVSGKHILQFVAIKRKDCGEWAIPGGMVDPGEKISATLKREFGEEALNSLQKTSAEKREIEEKLHRLFSQDHLLIYKGYVDDPRNTDNAWMETEAVNYHDETGEIMDNLTLEAGDDAGKVKWVDISDKLKLYASHFQFIKLVAEKRDAHWSEDSEADCHGL
;
A
#
# COMPACT_ATOMS: atom_id res chain seq x y z
N MET A 1 -17.97 -35.81 -61.42
CA MET A 1 -16.58 -35.80 -61.91
C MET A 1 -15.97 -34.42 -61.63
N ALA A 2 -14.76 -34.42 -61.08
CA ALA A 2 -13.78 -33.35 -60.80
C ALA A 2 -14.18 -31.86 -60.98
N GLY A 3 -13.78 -30.92 -60.12
CA GLY A 3 -12.48 -30.87 -59.47
C GLY A 3 -12.33 -29.80 -58.37
N ARG A 4 -11.16 -29.89 -57.75
CA ARG A 4 -10.71 -29.35 -56.46
C ARG A 4 -10.54 -27.82 -56.45
N LEU A 5 -10.94 -27.18 -55.35
CA LEU A 5 -10.52 -25.83 -54.96
C LEU A 5 -9.32 -25.92 -54.01
N LEU A 6 -8.14 -25.48 -54.46
CA LEU A 6 -6.97 -25.26 -53.62
C LEU A 6 -7.09 -23.89 -52.93
N GLY A 7 -7.14 -23.91 -51.60
CA GLY A 7 -6.95 -22.72 -50.78
C GLY A 7 -5.50 -22.26 -50.81
N ARG A 8 -5.27 -20.99 -51.17
CA ARG A 8 -3.99 -20.30 -50.98
C ARG A 8 -4.06 -19.47 -49.70
N ALA A 9 -3.20 -19.80 -48.74
CA ALA A 9 -2.96 -19.01 -47.55
C ALA A 9 -2.24 -17.70 -47.93
N LEU A 10 -2.79 -16.56 -47.51
CA LEU A 10 -2.14 -15.25 -47.59
C LEU A 10 -1.42 -15.01 -46.27
N ALA A 11 -0.08 -15.00 -46.30
CA ALA A 11 0.75 -14.50 -45.21
C ALA A 11 0.79 -12.97 -45.31
N ALA A 12 0.19 -12.28 -44.33
CA ALA A 12 0.29 -10.84 -44.20
C ALA A 12 1.62 -10.49 -43.51
N VAL A 13 2.55 -9.92 -44.27
CA VAL A 13 3.78 -9.29 -43.75
C VAL A 13 3.45 -7.82 -43.48
N SER A 14 3.34 -7.45 -42.20
CA SER A 14 3.14 -6.05 -41.79
C SER A 14 4.49 -5.35 -41.73
N LEU A 15 4.72 -4.40 -42.64
CA LEU A 15 5.89 -3.52 -42.68
C LEU A 15 5.63 -2.31 -41.77
N SER A 16 6.30 -2.23 -40.62
CA SER A 16 6.29 -1.03 -39.79
C SER A 16 7.34 -0.04 -40.29
N VAL A 17 6.91 1.06 -40.90
CA VAL A 17 7.77 2.19 -41.30
C VAL A 17 7.96 3.10 -40.08
N ALA A 18 9.20 3.23 -39.61
CA ALA A 18 9.58 4.22 -38.60
C ALA A 18 9.74 5.60 -39.26
N LEU A 19 8.87 6.55 -38.93
CA LEU A 19 9.09 7.97 -39.25
C LEU A 19 10.07 8.57 -38.25
N ALA A 20 11.28 8.88 -38.71
CA ALA A 20 12.23 9.72 -37.99
C ALA A 20 11.95 11.20 -38.33
N SER A 21 11.53 11.97 -37.33
CA SER A 21 11.30 13.41 -37.44
C SER A 21 12.65 14.15 -37.43
N VAL A 22 13.08 14.63 -38.59
CA VAL A 22 14.23 15.55 -38.72
C VAL A 22 13.75 16.96 -38.39
N THR A 23 14.26 17.57 -37.32
CA THR A 23 14.03 18.99 -37.03
C THR A 23 15.17 19.83 -37.60
N VAL A 24 14.83 20.70 -38.56
CA VAL A 24 15.71 21.71 -39.16
C VAL A 24 15.78 22.92 -38.23
N LYS A 25 17.00 23.35 -37.87
CA LYS A 25 17.26 24.64 -37.18
C LYS A 25 17.26 25.78 -38.18
N SER A 26 16.55 26.85 -37.87
CA SER A 26 16.79 28.20 -38.42
C SER A 26 16.86 29.24 -37.27
N PRO A 27 17.63 30.32 -37.43
CA PRO A 27 18.10 31.15 -36.32
C PRO A 27 17.22 32.38 -36.04
N GLY A 28 17.19 32.78 -34.77
CA GLY A 28 16.99 34.17 -34.35
C GLY A 28 15.55 34.63 -34.11
N CYS A 29 15.15 34.71 -32.84
CA CYS A 29 14.80 35.98 -32.19
C CYS A 29 14.47 35.78 -30.71
N ARG A 30 14.87 36.77 -29.91
CA ARG A 30 14.86 36.80 -28.45
C ARG A 30 13.44 36.84 -27.88
N GLY A 31 13.18 36.09 -26.80
CA GLY A 31 11.98 36.27 -26.00
C GLY A 31 11.87 35.32 -24.79
N ILE A 32 11.94 35.94 -23.61
CA ILE A 32 11.31 35.55 -22.33
C ILE A 32 12.03 34.46 -21.50
N PRO A 33 12.34 34.74 -20.21
CA PRO A 33 13.02 33.77 -19.34
C PRO A 33 12.07 32.62 -18.98
N ALA A 34 12.58 31.40 -19.14
CA ALA A 34 11.93 30.20 -18.66
C ALA A 34 11.72 30.28 -17.14
N PHE A 35 10.45 30.33 -16.71
CA PHE A 35 10.09 30.04 -15.32
C PHE A 35 10.58 28.64 -14.98
N ARG A 36 11.56 28.59 -14.08
CA ARG A 36 12.19 27.39 -13.60
C ARG A 36 11.23 26.74 -12.60
N ASN A 37 10.70 25.56 -12.94
CA ASN A 37 10.04 24.69 -11.97
C ASN A 37 11.08 24.26 -10.93
N SER A 38 11.16 24.99 -9.83
CA SER A 38 11.78 24.52 -8.60
C SER A 38 10.77 23.55 -7.96
N PHE A 39 10.88 22.26 -8.28
CA PHE A 39 10.28 21.24 -7.44
C PHE A 39 11.09 21.20 -6.16
N SER A 40 10.59 21.92 -5.14
CA SER A 40 11.01 21.74 -3.77
C SER A 40 10.61 20.33 -3.34
N SER A 41 11.60 19.46 -3.15
CA SER A 41 11.44 18.14 -2.51
C SER A 41 11.21 18.23 -1.00
N CYS A 42 10.96 19.43 -0.46
CA CYS A 42 10.63 19.62 0.95
C CYS A 42 9.11 19.58 1.13
N TRP A 43 8.55 18.37 1.04
CA TRP A 43 7.26 18.09 1.64
C TRP A 43 7.53 17.09 2.78
N PHE A 44 7.24 17.52 4.00
CA PHE A 44 7.19 16.73 5.24
C PHE A 44 8.52 16.48 5.98
N HIS A 45 8.95 17.48 6.76
CA HIS A 45 9.61 17.22 8.04
C HIS A 45 8.85 17.96 9.14
N LEU A 46 8.09 17.22 9.95
CA LEU A 46 7.91 17.37 11.40
C LEU A 46 6.77 16.44 11.85
N ASN A 47 7.11 15.47 12.71
CA ASN A 47 6.28 14.46 13.37
C ASN A 47 5.73 13.31 12.50
N THR A 48 6.61 12.40 12.08
CA THR A 48 6.24 11.02 11.75
C THR A 48 5.93 10.25 13.03
N ASN A 49 4.65 10.20 13.42
CA ASN A 49 4.18 9.27 14.43
C ASN A 49 4.21 7.86 13.84
N VAL A 50 5.32 7.14 14.05
CA VAL A 50 5.42 5.70 13.79
C VAL A 50 4.41 5.00 14.69
N MET A 51 3.38 4.39 14.12
CA MET A 51 2.45 3.58 14.89
C MET A 51 3.11 2.25 15.28
N SER A 52 3.53 2.18 16.54
CA SER A 52 3.99 0.96 17.20
C SER A 52 3.10 0.71 18.42
N GLY A 53 2.85 -0.56 18.74
CA GLY A 53 2.05 -0.97 19.90
C GLY A 53 2.58 -0.38 21.20
N SER A 54 1.66 -0.05 22.11
CA SER A 54 1.86 0.64 23.40
C SER A 54 3.02 0.13 24.27
N ASN A 55 4.03 0.96 24.53
CA ASN A 55 4.32 1.66 25.81
C ASN A 55 5.75 2.26 25.79
N GLY A 56 5.91 3.52 26.22
CA GLY A 56 7.22 4.10 26.58
C GLY A 56 8.14 4.50 25.43
N SER A 57 8.62 5.75 25.45
CA SER A 57 9.50 6.39 24.44
C SER A 57 10.94 5.82 24.32
N LYS A 58 11.15 4.54 24.66
CA LYS A 58 12.42 3.81 24.46
C LYS A 58 12.28 2.48 23.68
N GLU A 59 11.06 2.00 23.39
CA GLU A 59 10.85 0.67 22.78
C GLU A 59 10.24 0.70 21.35
N ASN A 60 9.95 1.87 20.78
CA ASN A 60 9.24 1.99 19.49
C ASN A 60 10.16 2.09 18.26
N SER A 61 11.20 1.26 18.18
CA SER A 61 11.99 1.12 16.94
C SER A 61 11.29 0.21 15.94
N HIS A 62 11.48 0.45 14.63
CA HIS A 62 11.00 -0.46 13.60
C HIS A 62 11.63 -1.85 13.73
N ASN A 63 10.81 -2.88 13.82
CA ASN A 63 11.28 -4.23 14.13
C ASN A 63 11.23 -5.12 12.88
N LYS A 64 10.16 -5.04 12.08
CA LYS A 64 10.04 -5.82 10.85
C LYS A 64 11.12 -5.42 9.85
N ALA A 65 11.42 -4.12 9.75
CA ALA A 65 12.49 -3.60 8.90
C ALA A 65 13.90 -4.14 9.22
N ARG A 66 14.09 -4.80 10.38
CA ARG A 66 15.38 -5.35 10.83
C ARG A 66 15.40 -6.89 10.85
N THR A 67 14.36 -7.58 10.40
CA THR A 67 14.34 -9.06 10.35
C THR A 67 15.14 -9.62 9.18
N SER A 68 15.74 -10.80 9.37
CA SER A 68 16.46 -11.58 8.35
C SER A 68 15.85 -12.99 8.19
N PRO A 69 16.06 -13.67 7.03
CA PRO A 69 16.72 -13.17 5.83
C PRO A 69 15.89 -12.09 5.13
N TYR A 70 16.56 -11.25 4.33
CA TYR A 70 15.87 -10.25 3.51
C TYR A 70 14.86 -10.94 2.57
N PRO A 71 13.60 -10.46 2.47
CA PRO A 71 12.52 -11.18 1.78
C PRO A 71 12.91 -11.68 0.38
N GLY A 72 12.64 -12.96 0.10
CA GLY A 72 12.94 -13.58 -1.19
C GLY A 72 14.44 -13.83 -1.46
N SER A 73 15.30 -13.77 -0.45
CA SER A 73 16.75 -13.96 -0.60
C SER A 73 17.36 -14.80 0.55
N LYS A 74 18.69 -15.01 0.51
CA LYS A 74 19.49 -15.57 1.62
C LYS A 74 20.38 -14.52 2.29
N VAL A 75 20.12 -13.23 2.03
CA VAL A 75 20.95 -12.12 2.53
C VAL A 75 20.58 -11.84 3.98
N GLU A 76 21.58 -11.89 4.86
CA GLU A 76 21.45 -11.55 6.28
C GLU A 76 21.76 -10.06 6.50
N ARG A 77 20.88 -9.35 7.20
CA ARG A 77 21.10 -7.96 7.61
C ARG A 77 22.20 -7.89 8.68
N SER A 78 22.90 -6.76 8.74
CA SER A 78 23.78 -6.47 9.87
C SER A 78 22.96 -6.21 11.13
N GLN A 79 23.39 -6.73 12.27
CA GLN A 79 22.66 -6.56 13.53
C GLN A 79 22.69 -5.10 13.98
N VAL A 80 21.51 -4.50 14.20
CA VAL A 80 21.36 -3.13 14.70
C VAL A 80 20.78 -3.18 16.11
N PRO A 81 21.57 -2.88 17.17
CA PRO A 81 21.06 -2.75 18.53
C PRO A 81 19.98 -1.65 18.62
N ASN A 82 18.98 -1.84 19.47
CA ASN A 82 17.84 -0.92 19.59
C ASN A 82 18.28 0.52 19.92
N GLU A 83 19.29 0.67 20.77
CA GLU A 83 19.89 1.94 21.16
C GLU A 83 20.67 2.65 20.03
N LYS A 84 20.94 1.97 18.91
CA LYS A 84 21.66 2.51 17.75
C LYS A 84 20.80 2.68 16.50
N VAL A 85 19.49 2.43 16.60
CA VAL A 85 18.55 2.59 15.48
C VAL A 85 18.50 4.05 15.00
N GLY A 86 18.42 5.00 15.93
CA GLY A 86 18.33 6.42 15.60
C GLY A 86 19.60 6.96 14.91
N TRP A 87 19.43 7.67 13.79
CA TRP A 87 20.54 8.29 13.05
C TRP A 87 21.35 9.31 13.86
N LEU A 88 20.71 9.95 14.85
CA LEU A 88 21.35 10.89 15.76
C LEU A 88 22.36 10.21 16.70
N VAL A 89 22.28 8.89 16.86
CA VAL A 89 23.26 8.12 17.62
C VAL A 89 24.45 7.87 16.72
N GLU A 90 25.60 8.38 17.15
CA GLU A 90 26.87 8.15 16.48
C GLU A 90 27.23 6.67 16.52
N TRP A 91 27.57 6.12 15.35
CA TRP A 91 28.01 4.74 15.24
C TRP A 91 29.00 4.64 14.09
N GLN A 92 30.28 4.86 14.40
CA GLN A 92 31.37 4.88 13.43
C GLN A 92 31.60 3.51 12.79
N ASP A 93 31.45 2.43 13.56
CA ASP A 93 31.60 1.05 13.06
C ASP A 93 30.37 0.53 12.31
N TYR A 94 29.37 1.37 12.03
CA TYR A 94 28.22 0.97 11.24
C TYR A 94 28.62 0.81 9.77
N ASN A 95 28.89 -0.43 9.38
CA ASN A 95 29.33 -0.79 8.03
C ASN A 95 28.33 -1.73 7.33
N PRO A 96 27.13 -1.24 6.97
CA PRO A 96 26.20 -2.01 6.16
C PRO A 96 26.80 -2.20 4.76
N VAL A 97 26.47 -3.32 4.11
CA VAL A 97 27.06 -3.70 2.82
C VAL A 97 26.58 -2.74 1.69
N GLU A 98 27.41 -1.76 1.27
CA GLU A 98 27.08 -0.77 0.20
C GLU A 98 28.19 -0.56 -0.85
N TYR A 99 27.78 -0.14 -2.06
CA TYR A 99 28.65 0.48 -3.07
C TYR A 99 28.02 1.77 -3.60
N THR A 100 28.73 2.90 -3.42
CA THR A 100 28.43 4.20 -4.04
C THR A 100 29.71 4.80 -4.60
N ALA A 101 29.69 5.35 -5.82
CA ALA A 101 30.87 5.95 -6.44
C ALA A 101 31.36 7.20 -5.67
N VAL A 102 32.67 7.37 -5.54
CA VAL A 102 33.32 8.48 -4.80
C VAL A 102 32.86 9.86 -5.29
N SER A 103 32.61 10.01 -6.59
CA SER A 103 32.11 11.26 -7.19
C SER A 103 30.68 11.62 -6.78
N VAL A 104 29.87 10.63 -6.41
CA VAL A 104 28.50 10.80 -5.90
C VAL A 104 28.51 11.08 -4.40
N LEU A 105 29.39 10.41 -3.64
CA LEU A 105 29.60 10.68 -2.20
C LEU A 105 30.11 12.10 -1.92
N ALA A 106 30.78 12.74 -2.89
CA ALA A 106 31.21 14.12 -2.81
C ALA A 106 30.04 15.15 -2.79
N GLY A 107 28.79 14.70 -2.89
CA GLY A 107 27.59 15.53 -2.80
C GLY A 107 27.51 16.69 -3.79
N PRO A 108 27.84 16.52 -5.09
CA PRO A 108 27.71 17.59 -6.07
C PRO A 108 26.23 17.95 -6.29
N ARG A 109 25.94 19.14 -6.83
CA ARG A 109 24.55 19.62 -7.08
C ARG A 109 23.69 18.71 -7.96
N TRP A 110 24.29 17.77 -8.67
CA TRP A 110 23.62 16.78 -9.52
C TRP A 110 23.42 15.43 -8.84
N ALA A 111 24.05 15.19 -7.68
CA ALA A 111 23.84 14.01 -6.87
C ALA A 111 22.67 14.26 -5.93
N ASP A 112 21.76 13.28 -5.86
CA ASP A 112 20.68 13.32 -4.89
C ASP A 112 21.26 13.34 -3.46
N PRO A 113 20.66 14.08 -2.51
CA PRO A 113 21.04 14.00 -1.12
C PRO A 113 20.91 12.54 -0.64
N GLN A 114 21.77 12.13 0.29
CA GLN A 114 21.72 10.75 0.81
C GLN A 114 20.36 10.51 1.46
N ILE A 115 19.49 9.78 0.77
CA ILE A 115 18.17 9.45 1.25
C ILE A 115 18.33 8.45 2.39
N ARG A 116 17.86 8.84 3.58
CA ARG A 116 17.91 8.02 4.79
C ARG A 116 16.50 7.72 5.26
N ASN A 117 16.29 6.47 5.64
CA ASN A 117 15.04 5.99 6.20
C ASN A 117 14.67 6.80 7.44
N PRO A 118 13.48 7.44 7.47
CA PRO A 118 13.10 8.36 8.53
C PRO A 118 12.92 7.65 9.88
N ALA A 119 12.72 6.33 9.89
CA ALA A 119 12.59 5.52 11.09
C ALA A 119 13.94 5.02 11.66
N GLY A 120 15.06 5.23 10.95
CA GLY A 120 16.40 4.86 11.42
C GLY A 120 17.10 3.80 10.58
N ARG A 121 18.20 3.26 11.13
CA ARG A 121 19.02 2.20 10.54
C ARG A 121 18.30 0.85 10.54
N THR A 122 18.31 0.20 9.39
CA THR A 122 17.74 -1.14 9.15
C THR A 122 18.79 -2.25 9.07
N GLY A 123 20.08 -1.90 9.03
CA GLY A 123 21.18 -2.86 8.86
C GLY A 123 21.39 -3.32 7.42
N LEU A 124 20.74 -2.68 6.44
CA LEU A 124 20.85 -2.96 5.02
C LEU A 124 20.68 -1.66 4.22
N VAL A 125 21.61 -1.40 3.31
CA VAL A 125 21.67 -0.21 2.44
C VAL A 125 21.38 -0.59 0.99
N GLY A 126 21.18 0.40 0.13
CA GLY A 126 20.60 0.20 -1.19
C GLY A 126 19.08 0.10 -1.16
N ARG A 127 18.46 -0.45 -2.20
CA ARG A 127 16.99 -0.48 -2.35
C ARG A 127 16.32 -1.80 -1.96
N GLY A 128 17.09 -2.90 -1.90
CA GLY A 128 16.50 -4.23 -1.78
C GLY A 128 15.52 -4.52 -2.92
N LEU A 129 14.29 -4.96 -2.60
CA LEU A 129 13.19 -5.21 -3.54
C LEU A 129 12.42 -3.95 -3.95
N LEU A 130 12.66 -2.81 -3.31
CA LEU A 130 11.91 -1.60 -3.59
C LEU A 130 12.41 -0.92 -4.87
N GLY A 131 11.47 -0.49 -5.73
CA GLY A 131 11.82 0.08 -7.03
C GLY A 131 12.50 1.44 -6.91
N ARG A 132 12.08 2.25 -5.93
CA ARG A 132 12.49 3.65 -5.76
C ARG A 132 13.43 3.80 -4.57
N TRP A 133 14.38 4.73 -4.67
CA TRP A 133 15.04 5.30 -3.51
C TRP A 133 14.04 6.17 -2.73
N GLY A 134 14.12 6.15 -1.41
CA GLY A 134 13.19 6.83 -0.53
C GLY A 134 11.82 6.16 -0.41
N PRO A 135 10.74 6.93 -0.33
CA PRO A 135 9.41 6.37 -0.12
C PRO A 135 8.89 5.64 -1.35
N ASN A 136 8.39 4.43 -1.12
CA ASN A 136 7.67 3.61 -2.08
C ASN A 136 6.21 3.58 -1.62
N HIS A 137 5.38 4.35 -2.32
CA HIS A 137 4.01 4.59 -1.91
C HIS A 137 3.08 3.42 -2.30
N ALA A 138 2.29 2.99 -1.33
CA ALA A 138 1.14 2.11 -1.48
C ALA A 138 -0.16 2.84 -1.09
N ALA A 139 -1.30 2.23 -1.39
CA ALA A 139 -2.60 2.71 -0.94
C ALA A 139 -3.46 1.54 -0.43
N ASP A 140 -4.09 1.73 0.72
CA ASP A 140 -4.85 0.70 1.44
C ASP A 140 -6.34 1.08 1.57
N PRO A 141 -7.21 0.62 0.66
CA PRO A 141 -8.65 0.91 0.71
C PRO A 141 -9.35 0.01 1.73
N ILE A 142 -9.76 0.59 2.85
CA ILE A 142 -10.46 -0.12 3.93
C ILE A 142 -11.97 0.02 3.72
N ILE A 143 -12.56 -0.89 2.96
CA ILE A 143 -14.01 -0.91 2.71
C ILE A 143 -14.72 -1.59 3.88
N THR A 144 -15.67 -0.89 4.50
CA THR A 144 -16.40 -1.38 5.68
C THR A 144 -17.90 -1.31 5.53
N ARG A 145 -18.61 -2.21 6.22
CA ARG A 145 -20.07 -2.15 6.41
C ARG A 145 -20.45 -2.68 7.79
N TRP A 146 -21.63 -2.33 8.28
CA TRP A 146 -22.17 -2.96 9.49
C TRP A 146 -22.53 -4.43 9.23
N LYS A 147 -22.19 -5.31 10.17
CA LYS A 147 -22.69 -6.69 10.15
C LYS A 147 -24.19 -6.68 10.40
N LYS A 148 -24.96 -7.37 9.56
CA LYS A 148 -26.41 -7.47 9.68
C LYS A 148 -26.87 -8.91 9.91
N ASP A 149 -28.01 -9.05 10.58
CA ASP A 149 -28.74 -10.32 10.68
C ASP A 149 -29.55 -10.60 9.39
N SER A 150 -30.28 -11.73 9.37
CA SER A 150 -31.14 -12.11 8.24
C SER A 150 -32.29 -11.14 7.97
N SER A 151 -32.64 -10.29 8.93
CA SER A 151 -33.68 -9.26 8.81
C SER A 151 -33.11 -7.91 8.37
N GLY A 152 -31.79 -7.81 8.17
CA GLY A 152 -31.11 -6.58 7.77
C GLY A 152 -30.78 -5.64 8.92
N ASN A 153 -30.97 -6.05 10.18
CA ASN A 153 -30.66 -5.21 11.35
C ASN A 153 -29.20 -5.34 11.74
N LYS A 154 -28.59 -4.25 12.23
CA LYS A 154 -27.21 -4.26 12.73
C LYS A 154 -27.08 -5.20 13.93
N ILE A 155 -26.03 -6.01 13.95
CA ILE A 155 -25.76 -6.93 15.07
C ILE A 155 -24.93 -6.19 16.12
N MET A 156 -25.43 -6.17 17.36
CA MET A 156 -24.72 -5.63 18.52
C MET A 156 -23.91 -6.73 19.20
N HIS A 157 -22.67 -6.43 19.58
CA HIS A 157 -21.85 -7.35 20.36
C HIS A 157 -22.26 -7.28 21.84
N PRO A 158 -22.52 -8.41 22.53
CA PRO A 158 -23.05 -8.42 23.89
C PRO A 158 -22.08 -7.82 24.92
N VAL A 159 -20.77 -7.96 24.72
CA VAL A 159 -19.76 -7.48 25.67
C VAL A 159 -19.62 -5.95 25.64
N SER A 160 -19.55 -5.35 24.44
CA SER A 160 -19.26 -3.92 24.32
C SER A 160 -20.50 -3.05 24.16
N GLY A 161 -21.67 -3.64 23.89
CA GLY A 161 -22.90 -2.90 23.56
C GLY A 161 -22.80 -2.08 22.27
N LYS A 162 -21.80 -2.36 21.43
CA LYS A 162 -21.54 -1.67 20.14
C LYS A 162 -21.84 -2.60 18.98
N HIS A 163 -22.17 -2.02 17.82
CA HIS A 163 -22.41 -2.80 16.61
C HIS A 163 -21.11 -3.42 16.07
N ILE A 164 -21.22 -4.61 15.50
CA ILE A 164 -20.10 -5.30 14.85
C ILE A 164 -19.90 -4.70 13.46
N LEU A 165 -18.69 -4.20 13.21
CA LEU A 165 -18.28 -3.71 11.90
C LEU A 165 -17.55 -4.82 11.14
N GLN A 166 -17.73 -4.88 9.82
CA GLN A 166 -16.98 -5.77 8.94
C GLN A 166 -16.11 -4.95 8.00
N PHE A 167 -14.98 -5.51 7.58
CA PHE A 167 -14.19 -4.98 6.47
C PHE A 167 -13.92 -6.06 5.42
N VAL A 168 -13.64 -5.65 4.19
CA VAL A 168 -13.20 -6.56 3.13
C VAL A 168 -11.72 -6.87 3.30
N ALA A 169 -11.38 -8.14 3.41
CA ALA A 169 -10.00 -8.61 3.49
C ALA A 169 -9.72 -9.65 2.39
N ILE A 170 -8.48 -9.66 1.92
CA ILE A 170 -7.93 -10.69 1.05
C ILE A 170 -6.94 -11.56 1.81
N LYS A 171 -6.83 -12.83 1.42
CA LYS A 171 -5.77 -13.72 1.88
C LYS A 171 -4.70 -13.77 0.79
N ARG A 172 -3.52 -13.20 1.03
CA ARG A 172 -2.46 -13.10 0.02
C ARG A 172 -1.96 -14.49 -0.40
N LYS A 173 -1.62 -14.69 -1.68
CA LYS A 173 -1.09 -15.96 -2.18
C LYS A 173 0.33 -16.27 -1.70
N ASP A 174 1.15 -15.24 -1.51
CA ASP A 174 2.58 -15.35 -1.20
C ASP A 174 2.86 -15.80 0.25
N CYS A 175 2.19 -15.19 1.23
CA CYS A 175 2.39 -15.48 2.65
C CYS A 175 1.20 -16.18 3.33
N GLY A 176 0.03 -16.22 2.68
CA GLY A 176 -1.17 -16.80 3.28
C GLY A 176 -1.74 -15.98 4.44
N GLU A 177 -1.34 -14.73 4.61
CA GLU A 177 -1.88 -13.84 5.65
C GLU A 177 -3.09 -13.06 5.14
N TRP A 178 -4.00 -12.70 6.05
CA TRP A 178 -5.12 -11.80 5.74
C TRP A 178 -4.65 -10.34 5.75
N ALA A 179 -5.09 -9.56 4.76
CA ALA A 179 -4.64 -8.20 4.54
C ALA A 179 -5.78 -7.32 4.00
N ILE A 180 -5.62 -6.01 4.12
CA ILE A 180 -6.40 -5.03 3.35
C ILE A 180 -6.00 -5.21 1.86
N PRO A 181 -6.96 -5.17 0.92
CA PRO A 181 -6.69 -5.27 -0.52
C PRO A 181 -6.09 -3.98 -1.07
N GLY A 182 -4.86 -3.69 -0.66
CA GLY A 182 -4.07 -2.55 -1.13
C GLY A 182 -2.86 -2.99 -1.97
N GLY A 183 -2.24 -2.01 -2.60
CA GLY A 183 -1.09 -2.24 -3.47
C GLY A 183 -0.33 -0.96 -3.81
N MET A 184 0.61 -1.08 -4.75
CA MET A 184 1.56 -0.03 -5.07
C MET A 184 0.90 1.08 -5.91
N VAL A 185 1.32 2.32 -5.69
CA VAL A 185 0.91 3.45 -6.50
C VAL A 185 1.71 3.47 -7.80
N ASP A 186 1.02 3.40 -8.94
CA ASP A 186 1.67 3.38 -10.24
C ASP A 186 2.33 4.73 -10.59
N PRO A 187 3.37 4.74 -11.45
CA PRO A 187 4.00 5.98 -11.90
C PRO A 187 3.00 6.97 -12.53
N GLY A 188 2.81 8.13 -11.88
CA GLY A 188 1.89 9.17 -12.34
C GLY A 188 0.43 8.95 -11.94
N GLU A 189 0.12 7.83 -11.26
CA GLU A 189 -1.20 7.55 -10.72
C GLU A 189 -1.49 8.40 -9.47
N LYS A 190 -2.73 8.83 -9.31
CA LYS A 190 -3.19 9.48 -8.08
C LYS A 190 -3.56 8.42 -7.05
N ILE A 191 -3.28 8.66 -5.76
CA ILE A 191 -3.67 7.76 -4.66
C ILE A 191 -5.14 7.36 -4.72
N SER A 192 -6.05 8.29 -5.02
CA SER A 192 -7.49 7.99 -5.13
C SER A 192 -7.83 7.01 -6.25
N ALA A 193 -7.05 7.01 -7.35
CA ALA A 193 -7.18 6.03 -8.42
C ALA A 193 -6.63 4.67 -7.97
N THR A 194 -5.46 4.64 -7.33
CA THR A 194 -4.87 3.42 -6.76
C THR A 194 -5.82 2.75 -5.79
N LEU A 195 -6.40 3.47 -4.82
CA LEU A 195 -7.35 2.93 -3.85
C LEU A 195 -8.54 2.22 -4.52
N LYS A 196 -9.08 2.80 -5.61
CA LYS A 196 -10.20 2.20 -6.33
C LYS A 196 -9.76 1.01 -7.18
N ARG A 197 -8.65 1.16 -7.90
CA ARG A 197 -8.08 0.12 -8.77
C ARG A 197 -7.75 -1.12 -7.96
N GLU A 198 -6.93 -0.99 -6.92
CA GLU A 198 -6.51 -2.10 -6.05
C GLU A 198 -7.71 -2.84 -5.47
N PHE A 199 -8.71 -2.12 -4.95
CA PHE A 199 -9.92 -2.76 -4.43
C PHE A 199 -10.69 -3.50 -5.53
N GLY A 200 -10.86 -2.89 -6.70
CA GLY A 200 -11.55 -3.50 -7.83
C GLY A 200 -10.83 -4.74 -8.38
N GLU A 201 -9.51 -4.71 -8.49
CA GLU A 201 -8.69 -5.81 -9.00
C GLU A 201 -8.62 -6.95 -7.98
N GLU A 202 -8.27 -6.67 -6.72
CA GLU A 202 -7.98 -7.69 -5.71
C GLU A 202 -9.22 -8.29 -5.04
N ALA A 203 -10.27 -7.48 -4.84
CA ALA A 203 -11.44 -7.89 -4.07
C ALA A 203 -12.69 -8.16 -4.92
N LEU A 204 -12.72 -7.69 -6.16
CA LEU A 204 -13.86 -7.86 -7.09
C LEU A 204 -13.47 -8.57 -8.40
N ASN A 205 -12.21 -8.99 -8.54
CA ASN A 205 -11.63 -9.61 -9.73
C ASN A 205 -11.95 -8.83 -11.02
N SER A 206 -11.92 -7.49 -10.95
CA SER A 206 -12.42 -6.65 -12.03
C SER A 206 -11.71 -6.90 -13.35
N LEU A 207 -10.42 -7.29 -13.36
CA LEU A 207 -9.66 -7.59 -14.57
C LEU A 207 -10.29 -8.69 -15.43
N GLN A 208 -10.86 -9.73 -14.79
CA GLN A 208 -11.46 -10.88 -15.44
C GLN A 208 -12.97 -10.69 -15.75
N LYS A 209 -13.56 -9.54 -15.37
CA LYS A 209 -14.96 -9.21 -15.64
C LYS A 209 -15.19 -8.76 -17.08
N THR A 210 -16.40 -9.02 -17.58
CA THR A 210 -16.86 -8.49 -18.87
C THR A 210 -16.94 -6.96 -18.83
N SER A 211 -16.94 -6.33 -20.01
CA SER A 211 -17.06 -4.86 -20.10
C SER A 211 -18.34 -4.30 -19.49
N ALA A 212 -19.44 -5.08 -19.46
CA ALA A 212 -20.69 -4.67 -18.83
C ALA A 212 -20.58 -4.72 -17.30
N GLU A 213 -20.11 -5.85 -16.75
CA GLU A 213 -19.87 -6.00 -15.30
C GLU A 213 -18.87 -4.97 -14.77
N LYS A 214 -17.81 -4.66 -15.53
CA LYS A 214 -16.84 -3.61 -15.19
C LYS A 214 -17.51 -2.24 -15.01
N ARG A 215 -18.50 -1.90 -15.84
CA ARG A 215 -19.25 -0.64 -15.73
C ARG A 215 -20.11 -0.62 -14.47
N GLU A 216 -20.81 -1.72 -14.19
CA GLU A 216 -21.64 -1.83 -12.96
C GLU A 216 -20.79 -1.74 -11.69
N ILE A 217 -19.62 -2.39 -11.69
CA ILE A 217 -18.64 -2.29 -10.61
C ILE A 217 -18.16 -0.84 -10.48
N GLU A 218 -17.74 -0.21 -11.59
CA GLU A 218 -17.23 1.16 -11.57
C GLU A 218 -18.28 2.16 -11.09
N GLU A 219 -19.56 1.99 -11.45
CA GLU A 219 -20.66 2.83 -10.96
C GLU A 219 -20.83 2.71 -9.43
N LYS A 220 -20.84 1.48 -8.90
CA LYS A 220 -20.95 1.23 -7.45
C LYS A 220 -19.72 1.75 -6.70
N LEU A 221 -18.52 1.49 -7.21
CA LEU A 221 -17.28 2.01 -6.64
C LEU A 221 -17.21 3.53 -6.73
N HIS A 222 -17.68 4.14 -7.82
CA HIS A 222 -17.75 5.59 -7.92
C HIS A 222 -18.66 6.18 -6.85
N ARG A 223 -19.84 5.59 -6.60
CA ARG A 223 -20.73 6.02 -5.51
C ARG A 223 -20.05 5.85 -4.14
N LEU A 224 -19.41 4.70 -3.88
CA LEU A 224 -18.74 4.40 -2.61
C LEU A 224 -17.50 5.25 -2.33
N PHE A 225 -16.74 5.63 -3.36
CA PHE A 225 -15.50 6.37 -3.23
C PHE A 225 -15.69 7.89 -3.30
N SER A 226 -16.86 8.35 -3.76
CA SER A 226 -17.20 9.79 -3.85
C SER A 226 -17.91 10.33 -2.61
N GLN A 227 -18.39 9.45 -1.71
CA GLN A 227 -18.88 9.87 -0.40
C GLN A 227 -17.73 10.29 0.53
N ASP A 228 -18.11 10.88 1.67
CA ASP A 228 -17.17 11.21 2.73
C ASP A 228 -16.43 9.96 3.22
N HIS A 229 -15.12 10.08 3.30
CA HIS A 229 -14.20 9.02 3.68
C HIS A 229 -13.25 9.50 4.76
N LEU A 230 -12.69 8.56 5.50
CA LEU A 230 -11.78 8.86 6.60
C LEU A 230 -10.36 8.47 6.23
N LEU A 231 -9.44 9.45 6.24
CA LEU A 231 -8.02 9.14 6.26
C LEU A 231 -7.68 8.48 7.62
N ILE A 232 -7.24 7.23 7.56
CA ILE A 232 -6.92 6.44 8.75
C ILE A 232 -5.45 6.61 9.11
N TYR A 233 -4.58 6.48 8.11
CA TYR A 233 -3.15 6.59 8.28
C TYR A 233 -2.49 7.12 7.01
N LYS A 234 -1.42 7.90 7.18
CA LYS A 234 -0.56 8.32 6.09
C LYS A 234 0.89 8.41 6.57
N GLY A 235 1.78 7.69 5.90
CA GLY A 235 3.21 7.77 6.14
C GLY A 235 3.90 6.42 6.22
N TYR A 236 5.00 6.37 6.96
CA TYR A 236 5.92 5.23 7.06
C TYR A 236 5.25 3.92 7.48
N VAL A 237 5.59 2.81 6.85
CA VAL A 237 5.14 1.47 7.27
C VAL A 237 6.34 0.64 7.68
N ASP A 238 6.31 0.07 8.90
CA ASP A 238 7.32 -0.92 9.32
C ASP A 238 7.13 -2.22 8.52
N ASP A 239 7.87 -2.31 7.42
CA ASP A 239 7.79 -3.37 6.42
C ASP A 239 9.16 -4.07 6.27
N PRO A 240 9.20 -5.40 6.16
CA PRO A 240 10.45 -6.15 6.05
C PRO A 240 11.27 -5.85 4.79
N ARG A 241 10.68 -5.20 3.78
CA ARG A 241 11.38 -4.75 2.56
C ARG A 241 12.21 -3.49 2.78
N ASN A 242 11.96 -2.74 3.86
CA ASN A 242 12.63 -1.46 4.13
C ASN A 242 14.16 -1.63 4.27
N THR A 243 14.89 -0.64 3.78
CA THR A 243 16.34 -0.50 3.88
C THR A 243 16.67 0.86 4.49
N ASP A 244 17.95 1.18 4.62
CA ASP A 244 18.42 2.50 5.04
C ASP A 244 18.09 3.58 4.02
N ASN A 245 17.80 3.22 2.77
CA ASN A 245 17.65 4.16 1.67
C ASN A 245 16.35 4.03 0.88
N ALA A 246 15.53 3.03 1.16
CA ALA A 246 14.21 2.84 0.55
C ALA A 246 13.23 2.26 1.59
N TRP A 247 12.02 2.79 1.66
CA TRP A 247 11.00 2.33 2.62
C TRP A 247 9.60 2.37 2.04
N MET A 248 8.70 1.60 2.64
CA MET A 248 7.28 1.64 2.36
C MET A 248 6.61 2.83 3.05
N GLU A 249 5.75 3.52 2.31
CA GLU A 249 4.74 4.41 2.87
C GLU A 249 3.37 4.00 2.35
N THR A 250 2.32 4.23 3.13
CA THR A 250 0.95 3.98 2.67
C THR A 250 0.03 5.14 2.99
N GLU A 251 -1.04 5.26 2.22
CA GLU A 251 -2.23 6.03 2.57
C GLU A 251 -3.39 5.05 2.77
N ALA A 252 -3.79 4.84 4.03
CA ALA A 252 -4.90 3.98 4.39
C ALA A 252 -6.17 4.82 4.54
N VAL A 253 -7.18 4.52 3.73
CA VAL A 253 -8.42 5.31 3.66
C VAL A 253 -9.62 4.40 3.87
N ASN A 254 -10.50 4.79 4.79
CA ASN A 254 -11.73 4.06 5.06
C ASN A 254 -12.90 4.65 4.29
N TYR A 255 -13.48 3.81 3.43
CA TYR A 255 -14.77 4.05 2.77
C TYR A 255 -15.81 3.15 3.43
N HIS A 256 -16.89 3.75 3.92
CA HIS A 256 -17.87 3.06 4.75
C HIS A 256 -19.23 3.03 4.08
N ASP A 257 -19.82 1.85 3.93
CA ASP A 257 -21.21 1.68 3.53
C ASP A 257 -22.09 1.56 4.78
N GLU A 258 -22.68 2.69 5.17
CA GLU A 258 -23.51 2.81 6.38
C GLU A 258 -24.83 2.03 6.26
N THR A 259 -25.47 2.06 5.09
CA THR A 259 -26.77 1.41 4.88
C THR A 259 -26.64 0.02 4.30
N GLY A 260 -25.50 -0.35 3.73
CA GLY A 260 -25.25 -1.61 3.03
C GLY A 260 -25.78 -1.64 1.59
N GLU A 261 -26.44 -0.57 1.12
CA GLU A 261 -27.08 -0.53 -0.20
C GLU A 261 -26.11 -0.74 -1.38
N ILE A 262 -24.84 -0.37 -1.19
CA ILE A 262 -23.84 -0.42 -2.25
C ILE A 262 -23.16 -1.79 -2.24
N MET A 263 -22.69 -2.21 -1.07
CA MET A 263 -21.82 -3.37 -0.89
C MET A 263 -22.59 -4.69 -0.72
N ASP A 264 -23.84 -4.67 -0.26
CA ASP A 264 -24.63 -5.90 -0.10
C ASP A 264 -24.96 -6.54 -1.47
N ASN A 265 -25.00 -5.73 -2.54
CA ASN A 265 -25.24 -6.14 -3.91
C ASN A 265 -23.96 -6.30 -4.75
N LEU A 266 -22.80 -6.38 -4.10
CA LEU A 266 -21.51 -6.50 -4.77
C LEU A 266 -20.83 -7.81 -4.35
N THR A 267 -20.76 -8.76 -5.29
CA THR A 267 -20.13 -10.05 -5.04
C THR A 267 -18.61 -9.88 -4.98
N LEU A 268 -18.02 -10.28 -3.86
CA LEU A 268 -16.56 -10.32 -3.71
C LEU A 268 -16.00 -11.51 -4.48
N GLU A 269 -14.93 -11.28 -5.23
CA GLU A 269 -14.21 -12.31 -5.97
C GLU A 269 -12.72 -12.00 -5.91
N ALA A 270 -11.92 -12.98 -5.49
CA ALA A 270 -10.49 -12.78 -5.31
C ALA A 270 -9.82 -12.55 -6.68
N GLY A 271 -9.02 -11.49 -6.78
CA GLY A 271 -8.20 -11.20 -7.96
C GLY A 271 -7.05 -12.18 -8.15
N ASP A 272 -6.24 -11.91 -9.17
CA ASP A 272 -5.15 -12.80 -9.56
C ASP A 272 -4.03 -12.91 -8.50
N ASP A 273 -3.86 -11.93 -7.61
CA ASP A 273 -2.86 -11.97 -6.52
C ASP A 273 -3.44 -12.35 -5.14
N ALA A 274 -4.77 -12.37 -5.02
CA ALA A 274 -5.50 -12.81 -3.83
C ALA A 274 -5.88 -14.31 -3.91
N GLY A 275 -5.55 -15.07 -2.87
CA GLY A 275 -5.95 -16.49 -2.77
C GLY A 275 -7.41 -16.67 -2.32
N LYS A 276 -7.91 -15.74 -1.49
CA LYS A 276 -9.29 -15.70 -1.00
C LYS A 276 -9.69 -14.25 -0.75
N VAL A 277 -10.98 -13.95 -0.77
CA VAL A 277 -11.55 -12.66 -0.35
C VAL A 277 -12.79 -12.91 0.51
N LYS A 278 -13.02 -12.12 1.56
CA LYS A 278 -14.26 -12.15 2.34
C LYS A 278 -14.47 -10.89 3.16
N TRP A 279 -15.70 -10.74 3.65
CA TRP A 279 -16.00 -9.91 4.81
C TRP A 279 -15.43 -10.54 6.08
N VAL A 280 -14.72 -9.74 6.87
CA VAL A 280 -14.13 -10.10 8.16
C VAL A 280 -14.74 -9.23 9.25
N ASP A 281 -15.28 -9.86 10.29
CA ASP A 281 -15.74 -9.15 11.49
C ASP A 281 -14.54 -8.52 12.20
N ILE A 282 -14.67 -7.24 12.57
CA ILE A 282 -13.61 -6.49 13.25
C ILE A 282 -13.63 -6.78 14.75
N SER A 283 -12.49 -7.24 15.27
CA SER A 283 -12.21 -7.34 16.71
C SER A 283 -10.70 -7.37 17.01
N ASP A 284 -10.36 -7.29 18.29
CA ASP A 284 -8.99 -7.33 18.81
C ASP A 284 -8.26 -8.67 18.62
N LYS A 285 -8.99 -9.75 18.28
CA LYS A 285 -8.45 -11.09 17.99
C LYS A 285 -7.93 -11.23 16.55
N LEU A 286 -8.09 -10.21 15.70
CA LEU A 286 -7.65 -10.27 14.30
C LEU A 286 -6.12 -10.39 14.18
N LYS A 287 -5.69 -11.26 13.26
CA LYS A 287 -4.29 -11.41 12.84
C LYS A 287 -4.18 -11.00 11.38
N LEU A 288 -3.54 -9.87 11.13
CA LEU A 288 -3.43 -9.27 9.81
C LEU A 288 -1.97 -8.99 9.45
N TYR A 289 -1.71 -8.97 8.15
CA TYR A 289 -0.41 -8.67 7.55
C TYR A 289 0.11 -7.27 7.93
N ALA A 290 1.43 -7.15 8.03
CA ALA A 290 2.16 -5.90 8.28
C ALA A 290 1.63 -5.10 9.49
N SER A 291 1.12 -3.89 9.26
CA SER A 291 0.55 -3.01 10.29
C SER A 291 -0.97 -2.87 10.14
N HIS A 292 -1.62 -3.71 9.34
CA HIS A 292 -3.04 -3.57 9.01
C HIS A 292 -3.95 -3.67 10.25
N PHE A 293 -3.55 -4.45 11.26
CA PHE A 293 -4.25 -4.51 12.55
C PHE A 293 -4.43 -3.13 13.19
N GLN A 294 -3.40 -2.28 13.15
CA GLN A 294 -3.46 -0.93 13.71
C GLN A 294 -4.44 -0.05 12.94
N PHE A 295 -4.47 -0.18 11.61
CA PHE A 295 -5.41 0.58 10.79
C PHE A 295 -6.86 0.17 11.09
N ILE A 296 -7.12 -1.13 11.21
CA ILE A 296 -8.46 -1.64 11.54
C ILE A 296 -8.89 -1.22 12.95
N LYS A 297 -7.97 -1.19 13.93
CA LYS A 297 -8.25 -0.65 15.27
C LYS A 297 -8.75 0.79 15.22
N LEU A 298 -8.05 1.66 14.47
CA LEU A 298 -8.44 3.06 14.31
C LEU A 298 -9.77 3.22 13.57
N VAL A 299 -10.05 2.35 12.61
CA VAL A 299 -11.34 2.32 11.92
C VAL A 299 -12.46 1.97 12.89
N ALA A 300 -12.28 0.95 13.72
CA ALA A 300 -13.26 0.58 14.74
C ALA A 300 -13.53 1.73 15.71
N GLU A 301 -12.48 2.40 16.18
CA GLU A 301 -12.57 3.58 17.06
C GLU A 301 -13.34 4.73 16.38
N LYS A 302 -12.94 5.13 15.17
CA LYS A 302 -13.58 6.24 14.44
C LYS A 302 -15.03 5.97 14.04
N ARG A 303 -15.42 4.69 13.94
CA ARG A 303 -16.79 4.27 13.59
C ARG A 303 -17.64 3.88 14.80
N ASP A 304 -17.11 4.00 16.01
CA ASP A 304 -17.76 3.58 17.25
C ASP A 304 -18.20 2.09 17.23
N ALA A 305 -17.38 1.23 16.63
CA ALA A 305 -17.66 -0.18 16.49
C ALA A 305 -17.18 -1.01 17.70
N HIS A 306 -17.68 -2.25 17.77
CA HIS A 306 -17.10 -3.27 18.64
C HIS A 306 -15.59 -3.47 18.39
N TRP A 307 -14.84 -3.77 19.45
CA TRP A 307 -13.40 -4.05 19.38
C TRP A 307 -12.97 -5.16 20.35
N SER A 308 -13.25 -5.00 21.65
CA SER A 308 -12.78 -5.92 22.70
C SER A 308 -13.72 -7.10 22.89
N GLU A 309 -13.22 -8.31 22.61
CA GLU A 309 -13.99 -9.55 22.73
C GLU A 309 -14.10 -10.05 24.18
N ASP A 310 -13.13 -9.72 25.02
CA ASP A 310 -13.08 -10.16 26.42
C ASP A 310 -13.45 -8.98 27.36
N SER A 311 -14.28 -9.24 28.36
CA SER A 311 -14.52 -8.27 29.44
C SER A 311 -13.44 -8.40 30.51
N GLU A 312 -12.81 -7.29 30.91
CA GLU A 312 -11.89 -7.25 32.08
C GLU A 312 -12.54 -7.69 33.41
N ALA A 313 -13.85 -7.97 33.41
CA ALA A 313 -14.62 -8.41 34.56
C ALA A 313 -14.14 -9.76 35.15
N ASP A 314 -13.57 -10.67 34.34
CA ASP A 314 -13.08 -11.97 34.84
C ASP A 314 -11.76 -11.86 35.62
N CYS A 315 -11.06 -10.72 35.57
CA CYS A 315 -9.80 -10.51 36.30
C CYS A 315 -10.00 -10.03 37.75
N HIS A 316 -11.24 -9.70 38.13
CA HIS A 316 -11.57 -9.15 39.46
C HIS A 316 -12.51 -10.05 40.27
N GLY A 317 -12.84 -11.25 39.77
CA GLY A 317 -13.65 -12.24 40.48
C GLY A 317 -12.80 -13.27 41.22
N LEU A 318 -12.25 -12.91 42.38
CA LEU A 318 -11.80 -13.84 43.43
C LEU A 318 -12.15 -13.28 44.81
#